data_AF-A0A7U9KR19-F1
#
_entry.id   AF-A0A7U9KR19-F1
#
_cell.length_a   1.000
_cell.length_b   1.000
_cell.length_c   1.000
_cell.angle_alpha   90.00
_cell.angle_beta   90.00
_cell.angle_gamma   90.00
#
_symmetry.space_group_name_H-M   'P 1'
#
loop_
_entity.id
_entity.type
_entity.pdbx_description
1 polymer ?
#
loop_
_entity_poly.entity_id
_entity_poly.type
_entity_poly.pdbx_seq_one_letter_code
_entity_poly.pdbx_strand_id
1 'polypeptide(L)' 'MSTGNTTDTQTAARQAKFGKLPERIPFEDMVTEQPSPEGRTPNAYTPEGSWNHFSCLALDLGL' A
#
# COMPACT_ATOMS: atom_id res chain seq x y z
N MET A 1 -23.90 -28.54 21.64
CA MET A 1 -23.17 -28.15 20.41
C MET A 1 -21.78 -27.69 20.82
N SER A 2 -20.75 -28.51 20.55
CA SER A 2 -19.37 -28.20 20.94
C SER A 2 -18.73 -27.32 19.86
N THR A 3 -18.54 -26.03 20.15
CA THR A 3 -17.92 -25.04 19.26
C THR A 3 -16.41 -24.88 19.49
N GLY A 4 -15.82 -25.65 20.40
CA GLY A 4 -14.41 -25.53 20.80
C GLY A 4 -13.42 -25.94 19.71
N ASN A 5 -13.76 -26.91 18.87
CA ASN A 5 -12.78 -27.58 18.00
C ASN A 5 -12.64 -26.90 16.62
N THR A 6 -13.72 -26.28 16.12
CA THR A 6 -13.73 -25.62 14.80
C THR A 6 -12.99 -24.28 14.82
N THR A 7 -12.99 -23.58 15.95
CA THR A 7 -12.32 -22.28 16.10
C THR A 7 -10.80 -22.43 16.15
N ASP A 8 -10.32 -23.49 16.81
CA ASP A 8 -8.90 -23.82 16.91
C ASP A 8 -8.29 -24.22 15.55
N THR A 9 -9.00 -25.05 14.79
CA THR A 9 -8.56 -25.46 13.43
C THR A 9 -8.47 -24.31 12.44
N GLN A 10 -9.45 -23.39 12.43
CA GLN A 10 -9.39 -22.20 11.59
C GLN A 10 -8.26 -21.25 12.01
N THR A 11 -8.01 -21.14 13.32
CA THR A 11 -6.90 -20.34 13.84
C THR A 11 -5.55 -20.92 13.43
N ALA A 12 -5.37 -22.24 13.55
CA ALA A 12 -4.17 -22.93 13.10
C ALA A 12 -3.93 -22.78 11.59
N ALA A 13 -4.98 -22.91 10.76
CA ALA A 13 -4.87 -22.70 9.32
C ALA A 13 -4.47 -21.27 8.95
N ARG A 14 -4.94 -20.26 9.69
CA ARG A 14 -4.54 -18.86 9.50
C ARG A 14 -3.08 -18.63 9.91
N GLN A 15 -2.66 -19.14 11.06
CA GLN A 15 -1.27 -19.04 11.54
C GLN A 15 -0.30 -19.75 10.59
N ALA A 16 -0.67 -20.89 10.02
CA ALA A 16 0.14 -21.57 9.01
C ALA A 16 0.27 -20.77 7.70
N LYS A 17 -0.77 -20.02 7.31
CA LYS A 17 -0.78 -19.20 6.09
C LYS A 17 -0.06 -17.86 6.26
N PHE A 18 -0.25 -17.20 7.40
CA PHE A 18 0.16 -15.82 7.61
C PHE A 18 1.27 -15.65 8.65
N GLY A 19 1.65 -16.73 9.33
CA GLY A 19 2.59 -16.66 10.45
C GLY A 19 2.01 -15.93 11.65
N LYS A 20 2.91 -15.47 12.53
CA LYS A 20 2.58 -14.67 13.71
C LYS A 20 2.63 -13.18 13.37
N LEU A 21 1.77 -12.40 14.02
CA LEU A 21 1.85 -10.95 13.95
C LEU A 21 3.18 -10.49 14.58
N PRO A 22 3.93 -9.58 13.92
CA PRO A 22 5.09 -8.94 14.55
C PRO A 22 4.71 -8.18 15.83
N GLU A 23 5.72 -7.87 16.64
CA GLU A 23 5.52 -7.00 17.80
C GLU A 23 4.98 -5.64 17.35
N ARG A 24 4.11 -5.05 18.17
CA ARG A 24 3.58 -3.71 17.89
C ARG A 24 4.72 -2.71 18.03
N ILE A 25 4.76 -1.77 17.09
CA ILE A 25 5.66 -0.62 17.18
C ILE A 25 5.28 0.20 18.42
N PRO A 26 6.23 0.57 19.29
CA PRO A 26 5.98 1.48 20.40
C PRO A 26 5.36 2.79 19.92
N PHE A 27 4.50 3.40 20.72
CA PHE A 27 3.81 4.64 20.32
C PHE A 27 4.80 5.77 20.04
N GLU A 28 5.90 5.77 20.78
CA GLU A 28 7.02 6.69 20.74
C GLU A 28 7.79 6.62 19.42
N ASP A 29 7.72 5.47 18.73
CA ASP A 29 8.36 5.22 17.44
C ASP A 29 7.39 5.40 16.26
N MET A 30 6.10 5.71 16.54
CA MET A 30 5.12 6.00 15.49
C MET A 30 5.29 7.45 15.00
N VAL A 31 5.13 7.65 13.69
CA VAL A 31 5.04 8.99 13.10
C VAL A 31 3.60 9.30 12.72
N THR A 32 3.15 10.53 12.97
CA THR A 32 1.85 11.01 12.49
C THR A 32 1.97 11.49 11.05
N GLU A 33 0.85 11.48 10.31
CA GLU A 33 0.80 12.15 9.01
C GLU A 33 1.17 13.63 9.18
N GLN A 34 2.10 14.08 8.35
CA GLN A 34 2.54 15.48 8.31
C GLN A 34 2.05 16.13 7.02
N PRO A 35 1.67 17.42 7.05
CA PRO A 35 1.40 18.15 5.83
C PRO A 35 2.63 18.12 4.94
N SER A 36 2.41 18.05 3.62
CA SER A 36 3.50 18.18 2.66
C SER A 36 4.23 19.51 2.91
N PRO A 37 5.57 19.55 2.82
CA PRO A 37 6.33 20.78 2.96
C PRO A 37 5.79 21.87 2.02
N GLU A 38 5.63 23.09 2.54
CA GLU A 38 5.31 24.26 1.73
C GLU A 38 6.38 24.42 0.64
N GLY A 39 5.96 24.43 -0.63
CA GLY A 39 6.88 24.51 -1.77
C GLY A 39 7.11 23.21 -2.52
N ARG A 40 6.60 22.05 -2.04
CA ARG A 40 6.31 20.96 -2.99
C ARG A 40 5.16 21.45 -3.84
N THR A 41 5.45 21.84 -5.09
CA THR A 41 4.39 22.02 -6.08
C THR A 41 3.52 20.79 -5.99
N PRO A 42 2.20 20.91 -5.72
CA PRO A 42 1.32 19.76 -5.94
C PRO A 42 1.70 19.24 -7.32
N ASN A 43 1.75 17.93 -7.50
CA ASN A 43 1.78 17.35 -8.85
C ASN A 43 0.45 17.77 -9.50
N ALA A 44 0.37 19.03 -9.91
CA ALA A 44 -0.75 19.62 -10.56
C ALA A 44 -0.79 18.86 -11.86
N TYR A 45 -1.76 17.97 -11.94
CA TYR A 45 -2.00 17.20 -13.13
C TYR A 45 -2.19 18.19 -14.27
N THR A 46 -1.18 18.30 -15.13
CA THR A 46 -1.19 19.15 -16.32
C THR A 46 -1.46 18.21 -17.49
N PRO A 47 -2.70 18.09 -17.97
CA PRO A 47 -3.01 17.21 -19.09
C PRO A 47 -2.17 17.57 -20.33
N GLU A 48 -1.86 18.84 -20.52
CA GLU A 48 -0.98 19.35 -21.59
C GLU A 48 0.48 18.96 -21.35
N GLY A 49 0.93 18.92 -20.09
CA GLY A 49 2.27 18.49 -19.69
C GLY A 49 2.46 16.97 -19.83
N SER A 50 1.39 16.20 -19.63
CA SER A 50 1.40 14.73 -19.72
C SER A 50 1.78 14.23 -21.12
N TRP A 51 1.49 15.02 -22.16
CA TRP A 51 1.77 14.65 -23.54
C TRP A 51 3.28 14.57 -23.86
N ASN A 52 4.13 15.18 -23.05
CA ASN A 52 5.58 15.21 -23.24
C ASN A 52 6.29 13.90 -22.83
N HIS A 53 5.58 12.92 -22.26
CA HIS A 53 6.18 11.69 -21.72
C HIS A 53 5.77 10.40 -22.46
N PHE A 54 5.05 10.50 -23.58
CA PHE A 54 4.54 9.35 -24.33
C PHE A 54 5.47 8.85 -25.44
N SER A 55 6.76 9.17 -25.41
CA SER A 55 7.69 8.74 -26.46
C SER A 55 7.72 7.22 -26.65
N CYS A 56 7.66 6.44 -25.57
CA CYS A 56 7.58 4.98 -25.66
C CYS A 56 6.21 4.50 -26.20
N LEU A 57 5.12 5.16 -25.79
CA LEU A 57 3.78 4.83 -26.29
C LEU A 57 3.63 5.14 -27.79
N ALA A 58 4.23 6.23 -28.28
CA ALA A 58 4.24 6.57 -29.70
C ALA A 58 5.01 5.51 -30.52
N LEU A 59 6.17 5.07 -30.02
CA LEU A 59 6.94 3.97 -30.62
C LEU A 59 6.15 2.66 -30.67
N ASP A 60 5.47 2.29 -29.57
CA ASP A 60 4.66 1.07 -29.50
C ASP A 60 3.46 1.09 -30.46
N LEU A 61 2.93 2.28 -30.79
CA LEU A 61 1.83 2.47 -31.73
C LEU A 61 2.29 2.72 -33.19
N GLY A 62 3.60 2.87 -33.42
CA GLY A 62 4.18 3.07 -34.75
C GLY A 62 3.88 4.45 -35.38
N LEU A 63 3.69 5.48 -34.55
CA LEU A 63 3.47 6.87 -34.97
C LEU A 63 4.77 7.64 -35.18
#